data_AF-A0A0Q7MSC5-F1
#
_entry.id   AF-A0A0Q7MSC5-F1
#
_cell.length_a   1.000
_cell.length_b   1.000
_cell.length_c   1.000
_cell.angle_alpha   90.00
_cell.angle_beta   90.00
_cell.angle_gamma   90.00
#
_symmetry.space_group_name_H-M   'P 1'
#
loop_
_entity.id
_entity.type
_entity.pdbx_description
1 polymer ?
#
loop_
_entity_poly.entity_id
_entity_poly.type
_entity_poly.pdbx_seq_one_letter_code
_entity_poly.pdbx_strand_id
1 'polypeptide(L)'
;MASITTFSRLEPEPQRPDVSAGASAPVQDPMWLLARQWQLGEFAGHDGGTPVLARWRGVAARPTRFVAGPIPPDTPMQAPRFDALAAPLETLVERAGTPLPSTAESAEGLRLAVDTGRLFLRVLALQTTSRDYGPDVVRAFAVPEPTPDGLARLDPATAAYARLHAGRSLDGRRLRAELRGHDLLRLPVEIHQSDRAELRAAGADWLRLVAGLFSDADPDATSWQPARFEHTASFAGRMSAEPTSETTLTAHRYDSDTLDWYELDVNGEVNLGTTPAEAGQAVTRTVMPAPVTAPGLPARRFWELEDGRLNLAALRPAETDLGQLLLIETLSGFGNDWFVIGVELPVGHLVSATSLVVTDTFGSRTLLRPHGDHRLGATPRWGLFQHAMPFDRDEPEGVPISNLLYLAPRLAQPVVGPVVEQVVLARDEQANLGWAVEQLLESPLQVGVELSAARPPEPPGDPDVAPDYHLAQAPPPHWIPLLPVRVDGTEQVALARGSVLDLSGGRHVVSSVTALLGGGPDGALLIPEEEVPSGGRVVERSYQSARWVDGSLHVWAAHRTRVSTGLPPSGVRYDYLVE
;
A
#
# COMPACT_ATOMS: atom_id res chain seq x y z
N MET A 1 54.71 8.13 -8.38
CA MET A 1 54.42 8.33 -9.82
C MET A 1 52.91 8.30 -9.98
N ALA A 2 52.31 9.35 -10.53
CA ALA A 2 50.88 9.38 -10.81
C ALA A 2 50.60 8.46 -12.00
N SER A 3 49.79 7.42 -11.79
CA SER A 3 49.27 6.58 -12.88
C SER A 3 48.23 7.39 -13.64
N ILE A 4 48.47 7.64 -14.93
CA ILE A 4 47.45 8.22 -15.82
C ILE A 4 46.58 7.05 -16.28
N THR A 5 45.45 6.83 -15.57
CA THR A 5 44.41 5.90 -16.03
C THR A 5 43.70 6.56 -17.21
N THR A 6 43.87 6.00 -18.40
CA THR A 6 43.14 6.42 -19.60
C THR A 6 41.99 5.46 -19.82
N PHE A 7 40.78 6.00 -19.92
CA PHE A 7 39.59 5.23 -20.32
C PHE A 7 39.37 5.48 -21.81
N SER A 8 39.45 4.44 -22.63
CA SER A 8 39.11 4.49 -24.05
C SER A 8 37.68 3.99 -24.20
N ARG A 9 36.72 4.90 -24.41
CA ARG A 9 35.36 4.53 -24.80
C ARG A 9 35.30 4.44 -26.32
N LEU A 10 35.02 3.26 -26.84
CA LEU A 10 34.63 3.11 -28.24
C LEU A 10 33.17 3.54 -28.34
N GLU A 11 32.91 4.71 -28.91
CA GLU A 11 31.56 5.14 -29.25
C GLU A 11 31.24 4.71 -30.68
N PRO A 12 30.21 3.88 -30.91
CA PRO A 12 29.79 3.55 -32.26
C PRO A 12 29.20 4.81 -32.90
N GLU A 13 29.80 5.27 -34.00
CA GLU A 13 29.21 6.29 -34.86
C GLU A 13 28.34 5.56 -35.90
N PRO A 14 27.01 5.42 -35.69
CA PRO A 14 26.20 4.58 -36.54
C PRO A 14 25.84 5.40 -37.77
N GLN A 15 26.63 5.28 -38.84
CA GLN A 15 26.21 5.73 -40.16
C GLN A 15 24.95 4.97 -40.65
N ARG A 16 24.55 3.91 -39.94
CA ARG A 16 23.28 3.18 -40.09
C ARG A 16 22.71 2.83 -38.70
N PRO A 17 21.40 2.97 -38.47
CA PRO A 17 20.75 2.62 -37.20
C PRO A 17 20.63 1.11 -36.97
N ASP A 18 21.09 0.28 -37.92
CA ASP A 18 21.01 -1.18 -37.83
C ASP A 18 22.32 -1.77 -37.24
N VAL A 19 22.25 -2.19 -35.98
CA VAL A 19 23.35 -2.86 -35.27
C VAL A 19 23.39 -4.37 -35.48
N SER A 20 22.42 -4.96 -36.20
CA SER A 20 22.25 -6.41 -36.32
C SER A 20 23.47 -7.10 -36.92
N ALA A 21 24.11 -6.50 -37.91
CA ALA A 21 25.32 -7.05 -38.54
C ALA A 21 26.54 -7.03 -37.59
N GLY A 22 26.64 -6.01 -36.72
CA GLY A 22 27.69 -5.94 -35.70
C GLY A 22 27.45 -6.93 -34.57
N ALA A 23 26.21 -7.00 -34.08
CA ALA A 23 25.80 -7.90 -33.00
C ALA A 23 25.84 -9.38 -33.40
N SER A 24 25.51 -9.72 -34.65
CA SER A 24 25.57 -11.11 -35.15
C SER A 24 26.97 -11.63 -35.43
N ALA A 25 27.99 -10.75 -35.42
CA ALA A 25 29.41 -11.08 -35.62
C ALA A 25 29.65 -12.20 -36.67
N PRO A 26 29.16 -12.07 -37.91
CA PRO A 26 29.14 -13.16 -38.87
C PRO A 26 30.57 -13.62 -39.21
N VAL A 27 30.85 -14.89 -38.93
CA VAL A 27 32.17 -15.48 -39.19
C VAL A 27 32.30 -15.81 -40.68
N GLN A 28 33.13 -15.05 -41.39
CA GLN A 28 33.45 -15.30 -42.80
C GLN A 28 34.56 -16.35 -42.96
N ASP A 29 35.61 -16.26 -42.11
CA ASP A 29 36.69 -17.23 -42.03
C ASP A 29 37.22 -17.37 -40.58
N PRO A 30 37.88 -18.48 -40.21
CA PRO A 30 38.40 -18.66 -38.85
C PRO A 30 39.55 -17.71 -38.45
N MET A 31 40.33 -17.19 -39.41
CA MET A 31 41.38 -16.20 -39.13
C MET A 31 40.79 -14.85 -38.75
N TRP A 32 39.60 -14.52 -39.24
CA TRP A 32 38.86 -13.32 -38.87
C TRP A 32 38.57 -13.28 -37.37
N LEU A 33 38.23 -14.42 -36.74
CA LEU A 33 38.05 -14.49 -35.29
C LEU A 33 39.34 -14.12 -34.55
N LEU A 34 40.48 -14.69 -34.94
CA LEU A 34 41.78 -14.37 -34.34
C LEU A 34 42.15 -12.89 -34.52
N ALA A 35 41.89 -12.32 -35.70
CA ALA A 35 42.13 -10.91 -35.97
C ALA A 35 41.22 -9.99 -35.14
N ARG A 36 39.96 -10.38 -34.89
CA ARG A 36 39.03 -9.64 -34.03
C ARG A 36 39.42 -9.75 -32.56
N GLN A 37 39.86 -10.91 -32.08
CA GLN A 37 40.43 -11.08 -30.73
C GLN A 37 41.66 -10.18 -30.53
N TRP A 38 42.53 -10.08 -31.53
CA TRP A 38 43.66 -9.16 -31.51
C TRP A 38 43.20 -7.68 -31.48
N GLN A 39 42.22 -7.31 -32.32
CA GLN A 39 41.67 -5.95 -32.36
C GLN A 39 41.03 -5.51 -31.05
N LEU A 40 40.31 -6.42 -30.37
CA LEU A 40 39.67 -6.19 -29.08
C LEU A 40 40.66 -6.31 -27.89
N GLY A 41 41.93 -6.61 -28.15
CA GLY A 41 42.97 -6.70 -27.13
C GLY A 41 42.95 -7.98 -26.30
N GLU A 42 42.24 -9.03 -26.72
CA GLU A 42 42.15 -10.29 -25.97
C GLU A 42 43.51 -10.98 -25.82
N PHE A 43 44.38 -10.86 -26.83
CA PHE A 43 45.76 -11.37 -26.79
C PHE A 43 46.75 -10.48 -26.03
N ALA A 44 46.35 -9.26 -25.65
CA ALA A 44 47.22 -8.40 -24.85
C ALA A 44 47.46 -9.01 -23.46
N GLY A 45 46.50 -9.80 -22.96
CA GLY A 45 46.59 -10.50 -21.66
C GLY A 45 46.75 -9.50 -20.51
N HIS A 46 45.66 -9.19 -19.81
CA HIS A 46 45.77 -8.37 -18.60
C HIS A 46 46.10 -9.28 -17.41
N ASP A 47 47.16 -8.93 -16.65
CA ASP A 47 47.51 -9.56 -15.37
C ASP A 47 46.56 -9.05 -14.26
N GLY A 48 45.26 -9.27 -14.48
CA GLY A 48 44.18 -8.87 -13.59
C GLY A 48 43.77 -10.02 -12.69
N GLY A 49 43.87 -9.84 -11.37
CA GLY A 49 43.36 -10.81 -10.40
C GLY A 49 41.83 -10.91 -10.45
N THR A 50 41.31 -12.13 -10.35
CA THR A 50 39.84 -12.34 -10.23
C THR A 50 39.45 -12.35 -8.74
N PRO A 51 38.34 -11.71 -8.33
CA PRO A 51 37.82 -11.80 -6.96
C PRO A 51 37.56 -13.26 -6.53
N VAL A 52 38.19 -13.72 -5.44
CA VAL A 52 37.98 -15.07 -4.88
C VAL A 52 37.39 -15.05 -3.48
N LEU A 53 37.51 -13.92 -2.77
CA LEU A 53 36.98 -13.76 -1.41
C LEU A 53 36.53 -12.31 -1.21
N ALA A 54 35.31 -12.13 -0.71
CA ALA A 54 34.79 -10.84 -0.30
C ALA A 54 34.44 -10.86 1.17
N ARG A 55 34.99 -9.90 1.93
CA ARG A 55 34.58 -9.63 3.30
C ARG A 55 33.80 -8.33 3.34
N TRP A 56 32.49 -8.44 3.46
CA TRP A 56 31.57 -7.33 3.60
C TRP A 56 31.30 -7.03 5.08
N ARG A 57 31.27 -5.74 5.43
CA ARG A 57 30.82 -5.25 6.73
C ARG A 57 29.77 -4.17 6.51
N GLY A 58 28.72 -4.22 7.31
CA GLY A 58 27.68 -3.21 7.33
C GLY A 58 27.06 -3.07 8.71
N VAL A 59 26.02 -2.25 8.78
CA VAL A 59 25.20 -2.05 9.97
C VAL A 59 23.76 -2.36 9.62
N ALA A 60 23.06 -3.07 10.51
CA ALA A 60 21.63 -3.34 10.40
C ALA A 60 20.90 -2.79 11.62
N ALA A 61 19.95 -1.88 11.40
CA ALA A 61 19.14 -1.25 12.44
C ALA A 61 17.67 -1.57 12.24
N ARG A 62 16.97 -1.91 13.32
CA ARG A 62 15.51 -2.08 13.28
C ARG A 62 14.84 -0.71 13.36
N PRO A 63 13.81 -0.43 12.57
CA PRO A 63 12.88 0.63 12.92
C PRO A 63 12.23 0.30 14.27
N THR A 64 12.15 1.28 15.16
CA THR A 64 11.60 1.13 16.52
C THR A 64 10.48 2.11 16.81
N ARG A 65 10.16 2.97 15.85
CA ARG A 65 9.10 3.97 15.91
C ARG A 65 8.24 3.89 14.66
N PHE A 66 6.94 4.08 14.82
CA PHE A 66 5.97 4.10 13.73
C PHE A 66 4.91 5.16 14.01
N VAL A 67 4.53 5.88 12.96
CA VAL A 67 3.42 6.83 12.94
C VAL A 67 2.59 6.55 11.69
N ALA A 68 1.28 6.44 11.88
CA ALA A 68 0.32 6.38 10.80
C ALA A 68 -0.10 7.82 10.43
N GLY A 69 -0.22 8.11 9.14
CA GLY A 69 -0.65 9.41 8.64
C GLY A 69 0.49 10.39 8.36
N PRO A 70 0.15 11.63 7.95
CA PRO A 70 1.12 12.64 7.57
C PRO A 70 1.70 13.32 8.80
N ILE A 71 2.98 13.69 8.75
CA ILE A 71 3.66 14.42 9.81
C ILE A 71 4.04 15.80 9.26
N PRO A 72 3.72 16.90 9.97
CA PRO A 72 4.17 18.22 9.57
C PRO A 72 5.71 18.30 9.47
N PRO A 73 6.26 19.09 8.54
CA PRO A 73 7.69 19.42 8.52
C PRO A 73 8.22 19.91 9.87
N ASP A 74 9.54 19.79 10.06
CA ASP A 74 10.27 20.26 11.24
C ASP A 74 9.71 19.75 12.59
N THR A 75 9.17 18.52 12.59
CA THR A 75 8.50 17.97 13.77
C THR A 75 9.38 16.93 14.49
N PRO A 76 9.88 17.25 15.69
CA PRO A 76 10.36 16.27 16.64
C PRO A 76 9.20 15.73 17.48
N MET A 77 9.05 14.41 17.57
CA MET A 77 8.07 13.77 18.44
C MET A 77 8.59 12.47 19.04
N GLN A 78 7.96 12.03 20.13
CA GLN A 78 8.21 10.71 20.70
C GLN A 78 7.11 9.76 20.21
N ALA A 79 7.34 9.11 19.08
CA ALA A 79 6.35 8.23 18.48
C ALA A 79 6.17 6.91 19.27
N PRO A 80 5.03 6.21 19.09
CA PRO A 80 4.81 4.88 19.65
C PRO A 80 5.91 3.88 19.28
N ARG A 81 6.14 2.91 20.17
CA ARG A 81 7.07 1.81 19.89
C ARG A 81 6.53 0.94 18.76
N PHE A 82 7.45 0.48 17.93
CA PHE A 82 7.20 -0.34 16.77
C PHE A 82 8.11 -1.55 16.75
N ASP A 83 7.56 -2.70 16.37
CA ASP A 83 8.31 -3.91 16.04
C ASP A 83 7.91 -4.35 14.63
N ALA A 84 8.86 -4.24 13.70
CA ALA A 84 8.66 -4.54 12.28
C ALA A 84 8.29 -6.00 12.00
N LEU A 85 8.48 -6.92 12.96
CA LEU A 85 8.11 -8.32 12.80
C LEU A 85 6.85 -8.71 13.58
N ALA A 86 6.21 -7.79 14.31
CA ALA A 86 5.01 -8.10 15.10
C ALA A 86 3.76 -8.36 14.23
N ALA A 87 3.72 -7.80 13.02
CA ALA A 87 2.67 -8.00 12.04
C ALA A 87 3.24 -7.69 10.64
N PRO A 88 2.59 -8.14 9.55
CA PRO A 88 2.93 -7.69 8.22
C PRO A 88 2.82 -6.16 8.10
N LEU A 89 3.76 -5.53 7.40
CA LEU A 89 3.81 -4.07 7.33
C LEU A 89 2.58 -3.49 6.62
N GLU A 90 2.12 -4.16 5.57
CA GLU A 90 0.89 -3.82 4.84
C GLU A 90 -0.34 -3.87 5.77
N THR A 91 -0.43 -4.85 6.68
CA THR A 91 -1.53 -4.90 7.66
C THR A 91 -1.52 -3.67 8.58
N LEU A 92 -0.36 -3.16 8.98
CA LEU A 92 -0.26 -2.01 9.89
C LEU A 92 -0.56 -0.68 9.20
N VAL A 93 -0.17 -0.55 7.94
CA VAL A 93 -0.39 0.64 7.11
C VAL A 93 -1.81 0.65 6.55
N GLU A 94 -2.29 -0.44 5.95
CA GLU A 94 -3.56 -0.44 5.22
C GLU A 94 -4.81 -0.57 6.10
N ARG A 95 -4.67 -1.08 7.34
CA ARG A 95 -5.83 -1.36 8.21
C ARG A 95 -6.74 -0.14 8.33
N ALA A 96 -8.03 -0.35 8.07
CA ALA A 96 -9.02 0.70 8.06
C ALA A 96 -10.28 0.32 8.85
N GLY A 97 -10.58 1.14 9.87
CA GLY A 97 -11.77 1.02 10.70
C GLY A 97 -11.77 -0.19 11.63
N THR A 98 -12.91 -0.39 12.31
CA THR A 98 -13.15 -1.51 13.22
C THR A 98 -14.27 -2.39 12.65
N PRO A 99 -13.97 -3.57 12.08
CA PRO A 99 -14.97 -4.44 11.45
C PRO A 99 -16.11 -4.87 12.39
N LEU A 100 -15.82 -5.01 13.68
CA LEU A 100 -16.83 -5.26 14.72
C LEU A 100 -16.99 -4.00 15.58
N PRO A 101 -18.12 -3.27 15.50
CA PRO A 101 -18.37 -2.09 16.31
C PRO A 101 -18.41 -2.38 17.82
N SER A 102 -18.04 -1.38 18.63
CA SER A 102 -17.97 -1.47 20.10
C SER A 102 -19.34 -1.47 20.78
N THR A 103 -20.35 -0.92 20.11
CA THR A 103 -21.72 -0.77 20.62
C THR A 103 -22.71 -1.43 19.66
N ALA A 104 -23.93 -1.67 20.15
CA ALA A 104 -25.05 -2.23 19.37
C ALA A 104 -26.10 -1.16 19.02
N GLU A 105 -25.66 0.09 18.81
CA GLU A 105 -26.54 1.23 18.52
C GLU A 105 -27.10 1.19 17.09
N SER A 106 -26.36 0.57 16.17
CA SER A 106 -26.74 0.36 14.78
C SER A 106 -26.76 -1.13 14.41
N ALA A 107 -27.21 -1.43 13.19
CA ALA A 107 -27.12 -2.78 12.65
C ALA A 107 -25.68 -3.17 12.25
N GLU A 108 -24.73 -2.24 12.23
CA GLU A 108 -23.38 -2.46 11.70
C GLU A 108 -22.66 -3.62 12.39
N GLY A 109 -22.03 -4.48 11.58
CA GLY A 109 -21.35 -5.67 12.07
C GLY A 109 -22.26 -6.71 12.72
N LEU A 110 -23.59 -6.69 12.47
CA LEU A 110 -24.54 -7.61 13.08
C LEU A 110 -24.19 -9.08 12.84
N ARG A 111 -23.67 -9.43 11.65
CA ARG A 111 -23.21 -10.79 11.37
C ARG A 111 -22.10 -11.21 12.33
N LEU A 112 -21.04 -10.40 12.45
CA LEU A 112 -19.94 -10.66 13.38
C LEU A 112 -20.38 -10.63 14.84
N ALA A 113 -21.34 -9.79 15.19
CA ALA A 113 -21.90 -9.75 16.55
C ALA A 113 -22.53 -11.09 16.92
N VAL A 114 -23.32 -11.67 16.02
CA VAL A 114 -23.92 -13.00 16.22
C VAL A 114 -22.84 -14.09 16.23
N ASP A 115 -21.90 -14.05 15.29
CA ASP A 115 -20.83 -15.07 15.18
C ASP A 115 -19.93 -15.07 16.42
N THR A 116 -19.52 -13.89 16.89
CA THR A 116 -18.73 -13.74 18.13
C THR A 116 -19.54 -14.06 19.38
N GLY A 117 -20.84 -13.78 19.41
CA GLY A 117 -21.73 -14.25 20.48
C GLY A 117 -21.78 -15.78 20.53
N ARG A 118 -21.92 -16.45 19.39
CA ARG A 118 -21.87 -17.93 19.32
C ARG A 118 -20.50 -18.47 19.76
N LEU A 119 -19.42 -17.76 19.43
CA LEU A 119 -18.08 -18.09 19.93
C LEU A 119 -18.03 -18.03 21.47
N PHE A 120 -18.60 -16.99 22.09
CA PHE A 120 -18.66 -16.90 23.57
C PHE A 120 -19.39 -18.09 24.17
N LEU A 121 -20.54 -18.48 23.62
CA LEU A 121 -21.30 -19.64 24.13
C LEU A 121 -20.48 -20.94 24.05
N ARG A 122 -19.63 -21.10 23.03
CA ARG A 122 -18.70 -22.23 22.94
C ARG A 122 -17.60 -22.15 24.00
N VAL A 123 -17.02 -20.97 24.22
CA VAL A 123 -16.01 -20.75 25.27
C VAL A 123 -16.58 -21.01 26.66
N LEU A 124 -17.81 -20.57 26.92
CA LEU A 124 -18.52 -20.80 28.17
C LEU A 124 -18.82 -22.29 28.40
N ALA A 125 -19.22 -23.02 27.35
CA ALA A 125 -19.50 -24.44 27.43
C ALA A 125 -18.26 -25.31 27.72
N LEU A 126 -17.04 -24.76 27.56
CA LEU A 126 -15.79 -25.42 27.95
C LEU A 126 -15.47 -25.26 29.44
N GLN A 127 -16.16 -24.37 30.15
CA GLN A 127 -15.94 -24.15 31.57
C GLN A 127 -16.68 -25.17 32.44
N THR A 128 -16.17 -25.43 33.64
CA THR A 128 -16.79 -26.34 34.61
C THR A 128 -17.71 -25.61 35.59
N THR A 129 -18.87 -25.15 35.10
CA THR A 129 -19.87 -24.47 35.93
C THR A 129 -20.86 -25.45 36.56
N SER A 130 -21.45 -25.09 37.71
CA SER A 130 -22.44 -25.93 38.41
C SER A 130 -23.76 -26.12 37.64
N ARG A 131 -24.03 -25.28 36.64
CA ARG A 131 -25.18 -25.34 35.73
C ARG A 131 -24.87 -24.65 34.39
N ASP A 132 -25.77 -24.79 33.43
CA ASP A 132 -25.69 -24.05 32.16
C ASP A 132 -26.20 -22.61 32.32
N TYR A 133 -25.31 -21.62 32.09
CA TYR A 133 -25.65 -20.19 32.08
C TYR A 133 -25.96 -19.65 30.67
N GLY A 134 -25.72 -20.42 29.60
CA GLY A 134 -25.88 -19.97 28.22
C GLY A 134 -27.22 -19.28 27.93
N PRO A 135 -28.38 -19.88 28.31
CA PRO A 135 -29.69 -19.25 28.12
C PRO A 135 -29.86 -17.92 28.86
N ASP A 136 -29.22 -17.74 30.02
CA ASP A 136 -29.29 -16.48 30.78
C ASP A 136 -28.41 -15.40 30.14
N VAL A 137 -27.24 -15.78 29.60
CA VAL A 137 -26.38 -14.87 28.82
C VAL A 137 -27.10 -14.39 27.57
N VAL A 138 -27.72 -15.31 26.81
CA VAL A 138 -28.50 -14.94 25.63
C VAL A 138 -29.63 -13.98 26.02
N ARG A 139 -30.37 -14.25 27.10
CA ARG A 139 -31.46 -13.38 27.55
C ARG A 139 -30.98 -11.98 27.94
N ALA A 140 -29.83 -11.87 28.61
CA ALA A 140 -29.27 -10.60 29.06
C ALA A 140 -28.75 -9.74 27.90
N PHE A 141 -28.14 -10.37 26.90
CA PHE A 141 -27.40 -9.67 25.83
C PHE A 141 -27.89 -10.06 24.43
N ALA A 142 -29.18 -10.36 24.28
CA ALA A 142 -29.76 -10.73 23.00
C ALA A 142 -29.61 -9.61 21.95
N VAL A 143 -29.55 -10.01 20.68
CA VAL A 143 -29.76 -9.09 19.55
C VAL A 143 -31.11 -8.38 19.75
N PRO A 144 -31.14 -7.03 19.73
CA PRO A 144 -32.36 -6.28 19.98
C PRO A 144 -33.38 -6.50 18.88
N GLU A 145 -34.67 -6.39 19.23
CA GLU A 145 -35.76 -6.37 18.25
C GLU A 145 -35.65 -5.08 17.41
N PRO A 146 -35.51 -5.20 16.08
CA PRO A 146 -35.36 -4.03 15.23
C PRO A 146 -36.69 -3.28 15.11
N THR A 147 -36.65 -1.96 15.15
CA THR A 147 -37.84 -1.12 14.97
C THR A 147 -38.33 -1.17 13.51
N PRO A 148 -39.63 -0.96 13.24
CA PRO A 148 -40.15 -0.89 11.86
C PRO A 148 -39.39 0.13 10.99
N ASP A 149 -39.12 1.32 11.54
CA ASP A 149 -38.35 2.36 10.84
C ASP A 149 -36.89 1.96 10.63
N GLY A 150 -36.29 1.22 11.58
CA GLY A 150 -34.95 0.66 11.44
C GLY A 150 -34.88 -0.34 10.30
N LEU A 151 -35.86 -1.24 10.22
CA LEU A 151 -35.96 -2.24 9.14
C LEU A 151 -36.17 -1.63 7.76
N ALA A 152 -36.91 -0.52 7.67
CA ALA A 152 -37.16 0.18 6.42
C ALA A 152 -35.90 0.82 5.81
N ARG A 153 -34.86 1.06 6.62
CA ARG A 153 -33.56 1.62 6.19
C ARG A 153 -32.51 0.56 5.83
N LEU A 154 -32.81 -0.72 6.04
CA LEU A 154 -31.87 -1.81 5.81
C LEU A 154 -32.13 -2.49 4.47
N ASP A 155 -31.08 -3.04 3.87
CA ASP A 155 -31.25 -3.94 2.73
C ASP A 155 -32.05 -5.20 3.14
N PRO A 156 -32.73 -5.87 2.19
CA PRO A 156 -33.58 -7.01 2.49
C PRO A 156 -32.89 -8.16 3.24
N ALA A 157 -31.61 -8.41 2.94
CA ALA A 157 -30.85 -9.50 3.57
C ALA A 157 -30.52 -9.17 5.02
N THR A 158 -30.05 -7.94 5.30
CA THR A 158 -29.80 -7.48 6.67
C THR A 158 -31.10 -7.45 7.49
N ALA A 159 -32.20 -6.96 6.91
CA ALA A 159 -33.49 -6.93 7.59
C ALA A 159 -34.01 -8.35 7.92
N ALA A 160 -33.84 -9.32 7.02
CA ALA A 160 -34.19 -10.72 7.28
C ALA A 160 -33.30 -11.34 8.37
N TYR A 161 -31.99 -11.08 8.31
CA TYR A 161 -31.03 -11.56 9.30
C TYR A 161 -31.31 -11.01 10.71
N ALA A 162 -31.59 -9.70 10.82
CA ALA A 162 -31.98 -9.07 12.08
C ALA A 162 -33.23 -9.71 12.69
N ARG A 163 -34.30 -9.91 11.89
CA ARG A 163 -35.54 -10.58 12.35
C ARG A 163 -35.31 -12.03 12.77
N LEU A 164 -34.39 -12.73 12.11
CA LEU A 164 -34.09 -14.13 12.44
C LEU A 164 -33.43 -14.26 13.82
N HIS A 165 -32.51 -13.34 14.15
CA HIS A 165 -31.66 -13.40 15.33
C HIS A 165 -32.18 -12.60 16.53
N ALA A 166 -33.05 -11.63 16.30
CA ALA A 166 -33.67 -10.82 17.35
C ALA A 166 -34.26 -11.68 18.48
N GLY A 167 -33.88 -11.37 19.72
CA GLY A 167 -34.29 -12.08 20.93
C GLY A 167 -33.79 -13.53 21.07
N ARG A 168 -33.14 -14.10 20.04
CA ARG A 168 -32.77 -15.53 19.98
C ARG A 168 -31.27 -15.79 19.99
N SER A 169 -30.48 -14.80 19.60
CA SER A 169 -29.02 -14.92 19.52
C SER A 169 -28.33 -13.89 20.40
N LEU A 170 -27.17 -14.28 20.92
CA LEU A 170 -26.29 -13.41 21.70
C LEU A 170 -25.66 -12.36 20.79
N ASP A 171 -25.79 -11.09 21.15
CA ASP A 171 -25.10 -9.98 20.49
C ASP A 171 -23.73 -9.77 21.13
N GLY A 172 -22.68 -10.20 20.42
CA GLY A 172 -21.29 -10.04 20.86
C GLY A 172 -20.89 -8.58 21.12
N ARG A 173 -21.51 -7.58 20.49
CA ARG A 173 -21.19 -6.17 20.73
C ARG A 173 -21.68 -5.74 22.12
N ARG A 174 -22.90 -6.13 22.49
CA ARG A 174 -23.46 -5.88 23.83
C ARG A 174 -22.67 -6.60 24.92
N LEU A 175 -22.29 -7.86 24.67
CA LEU A 175 -21.44 -8.61 25.59
C LEU A 175 -20.05 -7.96 25.74
N ARG A 176 -19.45 -7.48 24.64
CA ARG A 176 -18.16 -6.79 24.67
C ARG A 176 -18.24 -5.50 25.47
N ALA A 177 -19.30 -4.72 25.28
CA ALA A 177 -19.53 -3.50 26.05
C ALA A 177 -19.63 -3.79 27.56
N GLU A 178 -20.34 -4.85 27.96
CA GLU A 178 -20.45 -5.26 29.36
C GLU A 178 -19.08 -5.68 29.94
N LEU A 179 -18.35 -6.55 29.23
CA LEU A 179 -17.07 -7.09 29.71
C LEU A 179 -15.92 -6.07 29.68
N ARG A 180 -16.09 -4.92 29.01
CA ARG A 180 -15.17 -3.78 29.13
C ARG A 180 -15.38 -2.99 30.43
N GLY A 181 -16.61 -2.91 30.91
CA GLY A 181 -16.96 -2.20 32.14
C GLY A 181 -16.90 -3.07 33.39
N HIS A 182 -17.05 -4.39 33.24
CA HIS A 182 -17.19 -5.33 34.35
C HIS A 182 -16.37 -6.61 34.08
N ASP A 183 -15.66 -7.09 35.09
CA ASP A 183 -14.89 -8.34 35.03
C ASP A 183 -15.80 -9.58 34.96
N LEU A 184 -16.99 -9.49 35.57
CA LEU A 184 -18.01 -10.52 35.59
C LEU A 184 -19.32 -9.97 34.99
N LEU A 185 -19.84 -10.68 34.01
CA LEU A 185 -21.11 -10.34 33.35
C LEU A 185 -22.29 -10.28 34.33
N ARG A 186 -23.14 -9.26 34.18
CA ARG A 186 -24.40 -9.16 34.92
C ARG A 186 -25.50 -9.95 34.24
N LEU A 187 -26.09 -10.87 35.00
CA LEU A 187 -27.18 -11.73 34.54
C LEU A 187 -28.48 -11.45 35.31
N PRO A 188 -29.64 -11.77 34.72
CA PRO A 188 -30.95 -11.68 35.40
C PRO A 188 -31.14 -12.76 36.49
N VAL A 189 -30.11 -13.56 36.75
CA VAL A 189 -30.07 -14.65 37.73
C VAL A 189 -28.85 -14.47 38.61
N GLU A 190 -28.93 -14.94 39.85
CA GLU A 190 -27.79 -14.94 40.75
C GLU A 190 -26.73 -15.95 40.28
N ILE A 191 -25.51 -15.48 40.06
CA ILE A 191 -24.37 -16.33 39.71
C ILE A 191 -23.84 -16.98 40.99
N HIS A 192 -23.87 -18.31 41.03
CA HIS A 192 -23.35 -19.11 42.15
C HIS A 192 -21.88 -18.76 42.42
N GLN A 193 -21.51 -18.68 43.70
CA GLN A 193 -20.16 -18.29 44.10
C GLN A 193 -19.07 -19.21 43.51
N SER A 194 -19.36 -20.51 43.36
CA SER A 194 -18.47 -21.50 42.75
C SER A 194 -18.16 -21.24 41.28
N ASP A 195 -19.07 -20.58 40.56
CA ASP A 195 -19.00 -20.46 39.09
C ASP A 195 -18.40 -19.11 38.65
N ARG A 196 -18.25 -18.16 39.57
CA ARG A 196 -17.78 -16.80 39.24
C ARG A 196 -16.39 -16.77 38.62
N ALA A 197 -15.49 -17.64 39.05
CA ALA A 197 -14.13 -17.70 38.48
C ALA A 197 -14.17 -18.15 37.01
N GLU A 198 -14.98 -19.17 36.72
CA GLU A 198 -15.16 -19.74 35.39
C GLU A 198 -15.83 -18.76 34.41
N LEU A 199 -16.85 -18.03 34.86
CA LEU A 199 -17.49 -17.00 34.02
C LEU A 199 -16.53 -15.84 33.71
N ARG A 200 -15.66 -15.45 34.66
CA ARG A 200 -14.59 -14.46 34.40
C ARG A 200 -13.57 -14.99 33.40
N ALA A 201 -13.15 -16.24 33.56
CA ALA A 201 -12.20 -16.89 32.66
C ALA A 201 -12.75 -16.94 31.23
N ALA A 202 -14.01 -17.37 31.05
CA ALA A 202 -14.68 -17.36 29.75
C ALA A 202 -14.77 -15.96 29.13
N GLY A 203 -15.10 -14.93 29.94
CA GLY A 203 -15.14 -13.54 29.49
C GLY A 203 -13.77 -13.05 29.01
N ALA A 204 -12.72 -13.28 29.79
CA ALA A 204 -11.36 -12.89 29.47
C ALA A 204 -10.83 -13.62 28.22
N ASP A 205 -11.04 -14.93 28.13
CA ASP A 205 -10.64 -15.73 26.97
C ASP A 205 -11.35 -15.30 25.69
N TRP A 206 -12.66 -15.02 25.78
CA TRP A 206 -13.41 -14.54 24.65
C TRP A 206 -12.96 -13.14 24.20
N LEU A 207 -12.72 -12.20 25.13
CA LEU A 207 -12.18 -10.88 24.79
C LEU A 207 -10.82 -10.99 24.08
N ARG A 208 -9.94 -11.87 24.56
CA ARG A 208 -8.64 -12.16 23.94
C ARG A 208 -8.80 -12.75 22.53
N LEU A 209 -9.75 -13.68 22.33
CA LEU A 209 -10.04 -14.25 21.01
C LEU A 209 -10.58 -13.18 20.06
N VAL A 210 -11.55 -12.37 20.48
CA VAL A 210 -12.14 -11.30 19.66
C VAL A 210 -11.10 -10.25 19.27
N ALA A 211 -10.22 -9.87 20.19
CA ALA A 211 -9.14 -8.92 19.91
C ALA A 211 -8.10 -9.46 18.89
N GLY A 212 -8.02 -10.78 18.73
CA GLY A 212 -7.15 -11.42 17.73
C GLY A 212 -7.82 -11.75 16.39
N LEU A 213 -9.12 -11.45 16.21
CA LEU A 213 -9.83 -11.76 14.96
C LEU A 213 -9.46 -10.80 13.83
N PHE A 214 -9.28 -9.53 14.15
CA PHE A 214 -9.01 -8.45 13.20
C PHE A 214 -7.85 -7.58 13.69
N SER A 215 -7.03 -7.12 12.76
CA SER A 215 -6.04 -6.08 12.99
C SER A 215 -6.71 -4.72 12.85
N ASP A 216 -7.40 -4.30 13.91
CA ASP A 216 -8.15 -3.04 13.93
C ASP A 216 -7.23 -1.82 13.83
N ALA A 217 -7.69 -0.78 13.13
CA ALA A 217 -7.05 0.53 13.14
C ALA A 217 -7.54 1.36 14.33
N ASP A 218 -6.65 2.16 14.91
CA ASP A 218 -7.06 3.25 15.80
C ASP A 218 -7.64 4.38 14.92
N PRO A 219 -8.88 4.85 15.16
CA PRO A 219 -9.47 5.94 14.38
C PRO A 219 -8.60 7.21 14.35
N ASP A 220 -7.83 7.47 15.42
CA ASP A 220 -6.96 8.65 15.52
C ASP A 220 -5.56 8.42 14.92
N ALA A 221 -5.23 7.19 14.52
CA ALA A 221 -3.95 6.82 13.93
C ALA A 221 -4.15 5.96 12.67
N THR A 222 -4.79 6.54 11.65
CA THR A 222 -4.97 5.93 10.33
C THR A 222 -3.93 6.46 9.34
N SER A 223 -3.41 5.56 8.49
CA SER A 223 -2.56 5.94 7.37
C SER A 223 -3.34 6.41 6.16
N TRP A 224 -4.63 6.09 6.08
CA TRP A 224 -5.46 6.43 4.94
C TRP A 224 -5.71 7.94 4.85
N GLN A 225 -5.42 8.51 3.68
CA GLN A 225 -5.67 9.91 3.34
C GLN A 225 -6.94 10.01 2.49
N PRO A 226 -8.11 10.33 3.07
CA PRO A 226 -9.37 10.29 2.34
C PRO A 226 -9.44 11.27 1.16
N ALA A 227 -8.67 12.37 1.20
CA ALA A 227 -8.60 13.35 0.12
C ALA A 227 -7.73 12.90 -1.07
N ARG A 228 -6.72 12.04 -0.81
CA ARG A 228 -5.72 11.58 -1.79
C ARG A 228 -5.95 10.15 -2.25
N PHE A 229 -6.77 9.40 -1.51
CA PHE A 229 -7.03 7.97 -1.70
C PHE A 229 -5.75 7.13 -1.71
N GLU A 230 -4.81 7.47 -0.84
CA GLU A 230 -3.54 6.77 -0.65
C GLU A 230 -3.23 6.66 0.84
N HIS A 231 -2.24 5.86 1.18
CA HIS A 231 -1.76 5.72 2.56
C HIS A 231 -0.46 6.50 2.76
N THR A 232 -0.32 7.09 3.94
CA THR A 232 0.92 7.71 4.41
C THR A 232 1.33 7.09 5.74
N ALA A 233 2.60 6.76 5.89
CA ALA A 233 3.15 6.28 7.15
C ALA A 233 4.63 6.61 7.25
N SER A 234 5.12 6.77 8.48
CA SER A 234 6.54 6.98 8.76
C SER A 234 7.04 6.00 9.80
N PHE A 235 8.29 5.57 9.65
CA PHE A 235 8.97 4.75 10.64
C PHE A 235 10.43 5.17 10.76
N ALA A 236 10.98 5.04 11.97
CA ALA A 236 12.35 5.47 12.23
C ALA A 236 13.16 4.36 12.89
N GLY A 237 14.39 4.20 12.41
CA GLY A 237 15.44 3.41 13.05
C GLY A 237 16.69 4.26 13.27
N ARG A 238 17.67 3.70 13.98
CA ARG A 238 18.90 4.40 14.30
C ARG A 238 20.11 3.58 13.89
N MET A 239 20.91 4.11 12.95
CA MET A 239 22.07 3.38 12.42
C MET A 239 23.25 3.33 13.41
N SER A 240 23.45 4.33 14.25
CA SER A 240 24.57 4.41 15.21
C SER A 240 24.15 5.13 16.49
N ALA A 241 24.98 5.06 17.54
CA ALA A 241 24.72 5.76 18.80
C ALA A 241 24.87 7.29 18.71
N GLU A 242 25.31 7.84 17.58
CA GLU A 242 25.45 9.29 17.38
C GLU A 242 24.08 9.97 17.36
N PRO A 243 23.92 11.18 17.95
CA PRO A 243 22.63 11.85 18.04
C PRO A 243 21.90 12.02 16.70
N THR A 244 22.63 12.35 15.64
CA THR A 244 22.13 12.60 14.28
C THR A 244 21.88 11.35 13.45
N SER A 245 22.07 10.15 14.02
CA SER A 245 22.00 8.89 13.27
C SER A 245 20.59 8.27 13.19
N GLU A 246 19.57 8.98 13.66
CA GLU A 246 18.19 8.58 13.40
C GLU A 246 17.88 8.76 11.92
N THR A 247 17.18 7.79 11.35
CA THR A 247 16.74 7.81 9.95
C THR A 247 15.25 7.49 9.93
N THR A 248 14.46 8.50 9.59
CA THR A 248 13.02 8.37 9.35
C THR A 248 12.80 8.05 7.88
N LEU A 249 12.11 6.95 7.59
CA LEU A 249 11.58 6.66 6.27
C LEU A 249 10.09 6.98 6.25
N THR A 250 9.62 7.64 5.20
CA THR A 250 8.22 8.00 5.00
C THR A 250 7.75 7.45 3.67
N ALA A 251 6.62 6.74 3.70
CA ALA A 251 5.84 6.46 2.50
C ALA A 251 4.95 7.67 2.27
N HIS A 252 5.38 8.58 1.39
CA HIS A 252 4.63 9.81 1.09
C HIS A 252 3.31 9.49 0.38
N ARG A 253 3.35 8.51 -0.52
CA ARG A 253 2.23 7.95 -1.25
C ARG A 253 2.40 6.44 -1.27
N TYR A 254 1.45 5.71 -0.69
CA TYR A 254 1.36 4.27 -0.82
C TYR A 254 -0.06 3.87 -1.24
N ASP A 255 -0.20 3.47 -2.50
CA ASP A 255 -1.45 2.97 -3.08
C ASP A 255 -1.25 1.65 -3.86
N SER A 256 -0.06 1.06 -3.76
CA SER A 256 0.34 -0.16 -4.47
C SER A 256 -0.03 -1.44 -3.71
N ASP A 257 -0.05 -2.56 -4.43
CA ASP A 257 -0.40 -3.87 -3.85
C ASP A 257 0.60 -4.37 -2.80
N THR A 258 1.85 -3.89 -2.85
CA THR A 258 2.94 -4.40 -2.02
C THR A 258 3.86 -3.27 -1.61
N LEU A 259 4.06 -3.11 -0.31
CA LEU A 259 4.99 -2.13 0.22
C LEU A 259 6.43 -2.66 0.13
N ASP A 260 7.28 -1.95 -0.62
CA ASP A 260 8.70 -2.28 -0.75
C ASP A 260 9.58 -1.04 -0.52
N TRP A 261 10.90 -1.20 -0.52
CA TRP A 261 11.84 -0.13 -0.16
C TRP A 261 11.74 1.12 -1.03
N TYR A 262 11.30 0.97 -2.28
CA TYR A 262 11.18 2.08 -3.24
C TYR A 262 9.92 2.91 -3.04
N GLU A 263 9.00 2.48 -2.17
CA GLU A 263 7.82 3.25 -1.75
C GLU A 263 8.15 4.27 -0.64
N LEU A 264 9.42 4.35 -0.25
CA LEU A 264 9.87 5.01 0.97
C LEU A 264 11.03 5.95 0.69
N ASP A 265 10.92 7.16 1.21
CA ASP A 265 11.97 8.16 1.15
C ASP A 265 12.46 8.55 2.54
N VAL A 266 13.70 9.00 2.64
CA VAL A 266 14.27 9.55 3.86
C VAL A 266 13.63 10.91 4.12
N ASN A 267 12.99 11.05 5.27
CA ASN A 267 12.44 12.31 5.74
C ASN A 267 13.41 12.93 6.77
N GLY A 268 14.21 13.89 6.32
CA GLY A 268 15.19 14.59 7.15
C GLY A 268 14.58 15.64 8.10
N GLU A 269 13.34 16.04 7.88
CA GLU A 269 12.64 17.08 8.65
C GLU A 269 11.90 16.51 9.87
N VAL A 270 11.79 15.19 9.96
CA VAL A 270 11.02 14.49 11.00
C VAL A 270 11.91 13.59 11.84
N ASN A 271 11.80 13.76 13.16
CA ASN A 271 12.43 12.88 14.14
C ASN A 271 11.35 12.24 15.03
N LEU A 272 11.32 10.91 15.08
CA LEU A 272 10.33 10.10 15.82
C LEU A 272 10.82 9.66 17.20
N GLY A 273 12.01 10.10 17.64
CA GLY A 273 12.49 9.92 19.00
C GLY A 273 13.05 8.52 19.28
N THR A 274 13.93 8.03 18.40
CA THR A 274 14.76 6.85 18.67
C THR A 274 15.88 7.21 19.64
N THR A 275 16.33 6.23 20.43
CA THR A 275 17.34 6.41 21.48
C THR A 275 18.67 5.75 21.09
N PRO A 276 19.83 6.18 21.64
CA PRO A 276 21.12 5.54 21.38
C PRO A 276 21.18 4.04 21.71
N ALA A 277 20.32 3.56 22.61
CA ALA A 277 20.21 2.13 22.95
C ALA A 277 19.59 1.29 21.82
N GLU A 278 18.91 1.93 20.87
CA GLU A 278 18.26 1.32 19.71
C GLU A 278 19.17 1.36 18.46
N ALA A 279 20.46 1.68 18.62
CA ALA A 279 21.43 1.73 17.54
C ALA A 279 21.62 0.36 16.86
N GLY A 280 21.82 0.40 15.53
CA GLY A 280 22.04 -0.76 14.70
C GLY A 280 23.27 -1.59 15.08
N GLN A 281 23.21 -2.86 14.75
CA GLN A 281 24.26 -3.83 15.05
C GLN A 281 25.17 -4.04 13.83
N ALA A 282 26.47 -4.22 14.09
CA ALA A 282 27.43 -4.53 13.05
C ALA A 282 27.20 -5.94 12.49
N VAL A 283 27.11 -6.05 11.17
CA VAL A 283 26.99 -7.32 10.44
C VAL A 283 28.27 -7.53 9.64
N THR A 284 28.84 -8.72 9.73
CA THR A 284 29.98 -9.13 8.89
C THR A 284 29.64 -10.41 8.14
N ARG A 285 29.92 -10.43 6.84
CA ARG A 285 29.80 -11.61 5.98
C ARG A 285 31.08 -11.82 5.20
N THR A 286 31.48 -13.07 5.06
CA THR A 286 32.62 -13.47 4.23
C THR A 286 32.09 -14.48 3.23
N VAL A 287 32.16 -14.14 1.95
CA VAL A 287 31.49 -14.86 0.87
C VAL A 287 32.39 -14.91 -0.36
N MET A 288 32.09 -15.84 -1.27
CA MET A 288 32.79 -15.93 -2.55
C MET A 288 32.03 -15.09 -3.58
N PRO A 289 32.69 -14.12 -4.25
CA PRO A 289 32.09 -13.40 -5.37
C PRO A 289 31.81 -14.35 -6.53
N ALA A 290 30.69 -14.13 -7.21
CA ALA A 290 30.37 -14.80 -8.46
C ALA A 290 30.27 -13.76 -9.59
N PRO A 291 30.75 -14.05 -10.80
CA PRO A 291 30.39 -13.30 -11.99
C PRO A 291 28.88 -13.06 -12.10
N VAL A 292 28.48 -11.84 -12.45
CA VAL A 292 27.10 -11.60 -12.88
C VAL A 292 26.85 -12.37 -14.16
N THR A 293 25.79 -13.19 -14.19
CA THR A 293 25.37 -13.94 -15.37
C THR A 293 23.85 -13.84 -15.51
N ALA A 294 23.38 -13.64 -16.74
CA ALA A 294 21.97 -13.62 -17.11
C ALA A 294 21.83 -14.04 -18.59
N PRO A 295 20.68 -14.61 -19.00
CA PRO A 295 20.44 -14.96 -20.40
C PRO A 295 20.60 -13.74 -21.32
N GLY A 296 21.29 -13.91 -22.45
CA GLY A 296 21.53 -12.84 -23.42
C GLY A 296 22.62 -11.83 -23.05
N LEU A 297 23.31 -11.98 -21.90
CA LEU A 297 24.53 -11.21 -21.65
C LEU A 297 25.61 -11.56 -22.67
N PRO A 298 26.39 -10.57 -23.17
CA PRO A 298 27.55 -10.83 -24.00
C PRO A 298 28.48 -11.85 -23.33
N ALA A 299 29.07 -12.75 -24.12
CA ALA A 299 30.06 -13.65 -23.57
C ALA A 299 31.34 -12.89 -23.21
N ARG A 300 32.08 -13.38 -22.21
CA ARG A 300 33.36 -12.77 -21.79
C ARG A 300 34.45 -12.91 -22.84
N ARG A 301 34.33 -13.94 -23.66
CA ARG A 301 35.28 -14.29 -24.72
C ARG A 301 34.60 -14.01 -26.05
N PHE A 302 35.29 -13.30 -26.94
CA PHE A 302 34.71 -12.92 -28.23
C PHE A 302 34.31 -14.13 -29.10
N TRP A 303 34.92 -15.29 -28.87
CA TRP A 303 34.65 -16.52 -29.61
C TRP A 303 33.55 -17.40 -28.99
N GLU A 304 33.09 -17.07 -27.78
CA GLU A 304 32.01 -17.78 -27.11
C GLU A 304 30.67 -17.19 -27.59
N LEU A 305 29.76 -18.05 -28.03
CA LEU A 305 28.42 -17.64 -28.46
C LEU A 305 27.51 -17.52 -27.23
N GLU A 306 26.76 -16.42 -27.15
CA GLU A 306 25.83 -16.17 -26.07
C GLU A 306 24.68 -17.18 -26.02
N ASP A 307 24.06 -17.31 -24.84
CA ASP A 307 22.81 -18.04 -24.68
C ASP A 307 21.68 -17.36 -25.51
N GLY A 308 21.23 -18.04 -26.55
CA GLY A 308 20.18 -17.56 -27.47
C GLY A 308 18.77 -17.46 -26.87
N ARG A 309 18.58 -17.72 -25.58
CA ARG A 309 17.29 -17.55 -24.90
C ARG A 309 16.79 -16.11 -24.89
N LEU A 310 17.67 -15.11 -24.97
CA LEU A 310 17.32 -13.70 -25.08
C LEU A 310 18.18 -13.02 -26.16
N ASN A 311 17.54 -12.43 -27.17
CA ASN A 311 18.22 -11.65 -28.21
C ASN A 311 18.03 -10.15 -27.95
N LEU A 312 18.97 -9.53 -27.23
CA LEU A 312 18.95 -8.11 -26.91
C LEU A 312 18.94 -7.22 -28.17
N ALA A 313 19.60 -7.65 -29.25
CA ALA A 313 19.67 -6.90 -30.51
C ALA A 313 18.33 -6.86 -31.27
N ALA A 314 17.40 -7.76 -30.96
CA ALA A 314 16.07 -7.79 -31.55
C ALA A 314 15.05 -6.95 -30.76
N LEU A 315 15.40 -6.44 -29.58
CA LEU A 315 14.52 -5.55 -28.83
C LEU A 315 14.32 -4.25 -29.62
N ARG A 316 13.06 -3.88 -29.81
CA ARG A 316 12.62 -2.66 -30.50
C ARG A 316 11.88 -1.79 -29.48
N PRO A 317 12.59 -1.12 -28.56
CA PRO A 317 11.95 -0.23 -27.59
C PRO A 317 11.17 0.86 -28.33
N ALA A 318 9.97 1.18 -27.86
CA ALA A 318 9.23 2.34 -28.32
C ALA A 318 9.97 3.63 -27.88
N GLU A 319 9.64 4.77 -28.47
CA GLU A 319 10.28 6.06 -28.16
C GLU A 319 10.22 6.42 -26.67
N THR A 320 9.22 5.92 -25.95
CA THR A 320 9.00 6.16 -24.52
C THR A 320 9.39 4.98 -23.62
N ASP A 321 9.92 3.88 -24.17
CA ASP A 321 10.27 2.68 -23.38
C ASP A 321 11.69 2.78 -22.78
N LEU A 322 11.82 3.66 -21.79
CA LEU A 322 13.07 3.86 -21.03
C LEU A 322 13.52 2.59 -20.30
N GLY A 323 12.58 1.74 -19.86
CA GLY A 323 12.88 0.52 -19.12
C GLY A 323 13.67 -0.48 -19.96
N GLN A 324 13.23 -0.72 -21.21
CA GLN A 324 13.98 -1.57 -22.14
C GLN A 324 15.35 -0.97 -22.49
N LEU A 325 15.44 0.35 -22.66
CA LEU A 325 16.72 1.02 -22.95
C LEU A 325 17.73 0.85 -21.81
N LEU A 326 17.29 1.05 -20.56
CA LEU A 326 18.13 0.84 -19.37
C LEU A 326 18.59 -0.61 -19.23
N LEU A 327 17.71 -1.57 -19.54
CA LEU A 327 18.04 -2.99 -19.53
C LEU A 327 19.11 -3.30 -20.59
N ILE A 328 18.94 -2.83 -21.82
CA ILE A 328 19.89 -3.02 -22.91
C ILE A 328 21.25 -2.41 -22.55
N GLU A 329 21.29 -1.19 -22.03
CA GLU A 329 22.53 -0.53 -21.61
C GLU A 329 23.22 -1.30 -20.49
N THR A 330 22.48 -1.70 -19.46
CA THR A 330 23.04 -2.42 -18.29
C THR A 330 23.62 -3.78 -18.70
N LEU A 331 22.85 -4.56 -19.46
CA LEU A 331 23.25 -5.91 -19.87
C LEU A 331 24.38 -5.88 -20.91
N SER A 332 24.35 -4.94 -21.87
CA SER A 332 25.34 -4.88 -22.94
C SER A 332 26.64 -4.20 -22.51
N GLY A 333 26.58 -3.19 -21.64
CA GLY A 333 27.73 -2.37 -21.25
C GLY A 333 28.57 -2.94 -20.12
N PHE A 334 27.97 -3.70 -19.19
CA PHE A 334 28.57 -3.94 -17.88
C PHE A 334 28.61 -5.40 -17.43
N GLY A 335 27.95 -6.33 -18.13
CA GLY A 335 27.80 -7.72 -17.68
C GLY A 335 29.11 -8.50 -17.50
N ASN A 336 30.15 -8.21 -18.31
CA ASN A 336 31.36 -9.01 -18.35
C ASN A 336 32.31 -8.82 -17.15
N ASP A 337 32.31 -7.63 -16.54
CA ASP A 337 33.27 -7.24 -15.50
C ASP A 337 32.63 -7.13 -14.10
N TRP A 338 31.36 -7.47 -13.97
CA TRP A 338 30.64 -7.35 -12.71
C TRP A 338 30.64 -8.64 -11.91
N PHE A 339 30.74 -8.50 -10.60
CA PHE A 339 30.64 -9.57 -9.62
C PHE A 339 29.52 -9.28 -8.64
N VAL A 340 28.78 -10.31 -8.27
CA VAL A 340 27.76 -10.27 -7.22
C VAL A 340 28.25 -11.07 -6.01
N ILE A 341 27.87 -10.60 -4.83
CA ILE A 341 28.03 -11.32 -3.57
C ILE A 341 26.67 -11.49 -2.91
N GLY A 342 26.34 -12.71 -2.50
CA GLY A 342 25.15 -12.95 -1.68
C GLY A 342 25.41 -12.52 -0.24
N VAL A 343 24.57 -11.63 0.31
CA VAL A 343 24.66 -11.18 1.69
C VAL A 343 23.34 -11.45 2.38
N GLU A 344 23.32 -12.40 3.32
CA GLU A 344 22.15 -12.65 4.16
C GLU A 344 21.97 -11.52 5.19
N LEU A 345 20.87 -10.79 5.03
CA LEU A 345 20.49 -9.64 5.84
C LEU A 345 19.20 -9.94 6.63
N PRO A 346 19.05 -9.39 7.85
CA PRO A 346 17.83 -9.55 8.61
C PRO A 346 16.70 -8.70 8.00
N VAL A 347 15.53 -9.32 7.80
CA VAL A 347 14.31 -8.63 7.34
C VAL A 347 13.82 -7.65 8.41
N GLY A 348 13.16 -6.57 8.00
CA GLY A 348 12.68 -5.50 8.87
C GLY A 348 13.79 -4.58 9.38
N HIS A 349 14.90 -4.45 8.64
CA HIS A 349 16.04 -3.63 9.03
C HIS A 349 16.41 -2.63 7.94
N LEU A 350 16.82 -1.45 8.38
CA LEU A 350 17.64 -0.50 7.63
C LEU A 350 19.07 -1.04 7.60
N VAL A 351 19.66 -1.14 6.43
CA VAL A 351 20.99 -1.70 6.20
C VAL A 351 21.84 -0.71 5.42
N SER A 352 23.07 -0.49 5.89
CA SER A 352 24.09 0.24 5.15
C SER A 352 25.40 -0.55 5.11
N ALA A 353 26.15 -0.43 4.02
CA ALA A 353 27.48 -1.02 3.92
C ALA A 353 28.52 -0.06 4.51
N THR A 354 29.41 -0.59 5.34
CA THR A 354 30.53 0.17 5.91
C THR A 354 31.81 -0.02 5.09
N SER A 355 32.07 -1.25 4.66
CA SER A 355 33.26 -1.58 3.87
C SER A 355 33.11 -2.92 3.17
N LEU A 356 33.74 -3.04 2.00
CA LEU A 356 33.90 -4.29 1.30
C LEU A 356 35.39 -4.51 1.01
N VAL A 357 35.99 -5.57 1.54
CA VAL A 357 37.36 -5.94 1.20
C VAL A 357 37.34 -7.15 0.29
N VAL A 358 37.82 -6.99 -0.93
CA VAL A 358 37.94 -8.06 -1.92
C VAL A 358 39.37 -8.56 -1.93
N THR A 359 39.55 -9.87 -1.91
CA THR A 359 40.83 -10.55 -2.13
C THR A 359 40.76 -11.23 -3.49
N ASP A 360 41.78 -10.99 -4.33
CA ASP A 360 41.88 -11.59 -5.66
C ASP A 360 42.68 -12.91 -5.66
N THR A 361 42.76 -13.55 -6.81
CA THR A 361 43.52 -14.80 -7.04
C THR A 361 45.01 -14.70 -6.70
N PHE A 362 45.59 -13.50 -6.69
CA PHE A 362 46.99 -13.26 -6.33
C PHE A 362 47.17 -12.93 -4.85
N GLY A 363 46.08 -12.89 -4.07
CA GLY A 363 46.09 -12.55 -2.65
C GLY A 363 46.11 -11.05 -2.37
N SER A 364 46.01 -10.20 -3.41
CA SER A 364 45.94 -8.74 -3.23
C SER A 364 44.59 -8.37 -2.63
N ARG A 365 44.62 -7.45 -1.67
CA ARG A 365 43.43 -7.00 -0.93
C ARG A 365 43.08 -5.57 -1.31
N THR A 366 41.89 -5.40 -1.87
CA THR A 366 41.36 -4.09 -2.28
C THR A 366 40.20 -3.71 -1.38
N LEU A 367 40.29 -2.53 -0.76
CA LEU A 367 39.18 -1.93 -0.03
C LEU A 367 38.29 -1.18 -1.03
N LEU A 368 37.07 -1.68 -1.21
CA LEU A 368 36.01 -1.03 -1.95
C LEU A 368 35.12 -0.24 -1.00
N ARG A 369 34.76 0.96 -1.44
CA ARG A 369 33.85 1.87 -0.74
C ARG A 369 32.44 1.69 -1.29
N PRO A 370 31.41 1.86 -0.44
CA PRO A 370 30.04 1.85 -0.93
C PRO A 370 29.84 2.97 -1.95
N HIS A 371 28.92 2.73 -2.89
CA HIS A 371 28.49 3.75 -3.84
C HIS A 371 27.99 4.99 -3.07
N GLY A 372 28.38 6.18 -3.54
CA GLY A 372 28.05 7.46 -2.91
C GLY A 372 28.94 7.87 -1.71
N ASP A 373 29.98 7.10 -1.37
CA ASP A 373 31.04 7.60 -0.47
C ASP A 373 31.70 8.83 -1.11
N HIS A 374 31.66 9.98 -0.42
CA HIS A 374 32.24 11.26 -0.85
C HIS A 374 33.70 11.19 -1.31
N ARG A 375 34.45 10.16 -0.89
CA ARG A 375 35.83 9.91 -1.33
C ARG A 375 35.94 9.34 -2.74
N LEU A 376 34.86 8.86 -3.33
CA LEU A 376 34.80 8.34 -4.71
C LEU A 376 34.62 9.45 -5.76
N GLY A 377 34.36 10.69 -5.36
CA GLY A 377 34.19 11.84 -6.27
C GLY A 377 32.79 12.44 -6.20
N ALA A 378 32.27 12.88 -7.35
CA ALA A 378 30.98 13.56 -7.43
C ALA A 378 29.84 12.68 -6.94
N THR A 379 28.98 13.24 -6.08
CA THR A 379 27.75 12.60 -5.63
C THR A 379 26.85 12.33 -6.84
N PRO A 380 26.29 11.12 -6.99
CA PRO A 380 25.32 10.83 -8.04
C PRO A 380 24.14 11.80 -7.92
N ARG A 381 23.77 12.44 -9.02
CA ARG A 381 22.58 13.32 -9.08
C ARG A 381 21.29 12.57 -9.45
N TRP A 382 21.41 11.29 -9.76
CA TRP A 382 20.31 10.43 -10.19
C TRP A 382 20.62 8.98 -9.86
N GLY A 383 19.58 8.23 -9.52
CA GLY A 383 19.61 6.79 -9.30
C GLY A 383 18.19 6.22 -9.35
N LEU A 384 18.06 4.93 -9.64
CA LEU A 384 16.79 4.21 -9.58
C LEU A 384 16.79 3.28 -8.37
N PHE A 385 15.60 3.06 -7.79
CA PHE A 385 15.40 2.18 -6.63
C PHE A 385 16.28 2.52 -5.43
N GLN A 386 16.57 3.81 -5.25
CA GLN A 386 17.22 4.38 -4.07
C GLN A 386 16.21 5.22 -3.31
N HIS A 387 16.36 5.28 -1.98
CA HIS A 387 15.65 6.27 -1.19
C HIS A 387 16.09 7.67 -1.63
N ALA A 388 15.17 8.63 -1.72
CA ALA A 388 15.49 10.04 -1.86
C ALA A 388 15.30 10.78 -0.54
N MET A 389 15.82 11.99 -0.44
CA MET A 389 15.46 12.95 0.59
C MET A 389 14.90 14.20 -0.08
N PRO A 390 13.56 14.39 -0.06
CA PRO A 390 12.96 15.65 -0.45
C PRO A 390 13.54 16.76 0.43
N PHE A 391 13.97 17.87 -0.16
CA PHE A 391 14.55 19.00 0.58
C PHE A 391 14.00 20.36 0.14
N ASP A 392 13.22 20.39 -0.94
CA ASP A 392 12.49 21.56 -1.41
C ASP A 392 11.15 21.10 -2.00
N ARG A 393 10.10 21.93 -1.87
CA ARG A 393 8.80 21.71 -2.50
C ARG A 393 8.86 21.78 -4.03
N ASP A 394 9.81 22.56 -4.55
CA ASP A 394 10.02 22.74 -5.99
C ASP A 394 10.90 21.64 -6.62
N GLU A 395 11.55 20.80 -5.79
CA GLU A 395 12.34 19.63 -6.21
C GLU A 395 11.85 18.36 -5.47
N PRO A 396 10.63 17.88 -5.78
CA PRO A 396 9.99 16.79 -5.04
C PRO A 396 10.75 15.46 -5.16
N GLU A 397 11.53 15.25 -6.22
CA GLU A 397 12.37 14.06 -6.39
C GLU A 397 13.53 14.01 -5.38
N GLY A 398 13.89 15.15 -4.77
CA GLY A 398 14.90 15.24 -3.73
C GLY A 398 16.31 14.84 -4.16
N VAL A 399 17.19 14.68 -3.17
CA VAL A 399 18.55 14.15 -3.39
C VAL A 399 18.57 12.64 -3.12
N PRO A 400 19.13 11.82 -4.02
CA PRO A 400 19.30 10.38 -3.76
C PRO A 400 20.16 10.11 -2.51
N ILE A 401 19.65 9.27 -1.61
CA ILE A 401 20.37 8.75 -0.45
C ILE A 401 20.99 7.40 -0.81
N SER A 402 22.27 7.47 -1.16
CA SER A 402 23.08 6.29 -1.43
C SER A 402 23.36 5.45 -0.17
N ASN A 403 23.61 4.15 -0.36
CA ASN A 403 24.08 3.22 0.68
C ASN A 403 23.11 3.05 1.87
N LEU A 404 21.82 3.09 1.60
CA LEU A 404 20.77 2.74 2.55
C LEU A 404 19.78 1.82 1.85
N LEU A 405 19.47 0.69 2.49
CA LEU A 405 18.45 -0.26 2.04
C LEU A 405 17.53 -0.57 3.21
N TYR A 406 16.23 -0.38 3.03
CA TYR A 406 15.26 -0.97 3.95
C TYR A 406 14.82 -2.34 3.43
N LEU A 407 15.18 -3.42 4.13
CA LEU A 407 14.67 -4.74 3.78
C LEU A 407 13.29 -4.94 4.40
N ALA A 408 12.24 -4.45 3.74
CA ALA A 408 10.88 -4.44 4.26
C ALA A 408 10.36 -5.87 4.57
N PRO A 409 9.67 -6.08 5.70
CA PRO A 409 8.94 -7.31 5.98
C PRO A 409 7.61 -7.28 5.20
N ARG A 410 7.70 -7.57 3.90
CA ARG A 410 6.56 -7.55 2.97
C ARG A 410 5.79 -8.87 2.98
N LEU A 411 4.50 -8.78 2.67
CA LEU A 411 3.68 -9.94 2.38
C LEU A 411 4.07 -10.57 1.04
N ALA A 412 4.13 -11.90 1.00
CA ALA A 412 4.30 -12.63 -0.25
C ALA A 412 3.03 -12.55 -1.11
N GLN A 413 1.89 -12.96 -0.55
CA GLN A 413 0.59 -12.85 -1.19
C GLN A 413 -0.53 -12.92 -0.14
N PRO A 414 -1.36 -11.88 0.03
CA PRO A 414 -2.56 -11.95 0.86
C PRO A 414 -3.70 -12.67 0.12
N VAL A 415 -4.64 -13.23 0.88
CA VAL A 415 -5.95 -13.64 0.38
C VAL A 415 -6.86 -12.43 0.42
N VAL A 416 -7.27 -11.95 -0.75
CA VAL A 416 -8.16 -10.79 -0.91
C VAL A 416 -9.60 -11.28 -1.05
N GLY A 417 -10.49 -10.77 -0.19
CA GLY A 417 -11.92 -11.03 -0.25
C GLY A 417 -12.64 -10.20 -1.33
N PRO A 418 -13.96 -10.36 -1.48
CA PRO A 418 -14.73 -9.54 -2.39
C PRO A 418 -14.69 -8.05 -1.98
N VAL A 419 -14.83 -7.16 -2.96
CA VAL A 419 -15.04 -5.73 -2.72
C VAL A 419 -16.37 -5.55 -1.98
N VAL A 420 -16.33 -4.85 -0.85
CA VAL A 420 -17.52 -4.56 -0.03
C VAL A 420 -18.01 -3.14 -0.22
N GLU A 421 -17.16 -2.24 -0.68
CA GLU A 421 -17.50 -0.84 -0.94
C GLU A 421 -16.68 -0.33 -2.13
N GLN A 422 -17.30 0.45 -3.02
CA GLN A 422 -16.65 0.93 -4.24
C GLN A 422 -17.19 2.29 -4.67
N VAL A 423 -16.24 3.19 -4.98
CA VAL A 423 -16.51 4.51 -5.55
C VAL A 423 -15.67 4.70 -6.81
N VAL A 424 -16.27 5.26 -7.85
CA VAL A 424 -15.56 5.65 -9.07
C VAL A 424 -15.53 7.16 -9.20
N LEU A 425 -14.34 7.72 -9.34
CA LEU A 425 -14.10 9.13 -9.64
C LEU A 425 -13.86 9.26 -11.13
N ALA A 426 -14.56 10.17 -11.80
CA ALA A 426 -14.38 10.40 -13.23
C ALA A 426 -14.73 11.83 -13.64
N ARG A 427 -14.14 12.30 -14.75
CA ARG A 427 -14.54 13.54 -15.42
C ARG A 427 -15.58 13.23 -16.49
N ASP A 428 -16.66 14.00 -16.51
CA ASP A 428 -17.66 14.00 -17.58
C ASP A 428 -17.49 15.27 -18.42
N GLU A 429 -16.80 15.13 -19.55
CA GLU A 429 -16.51 16.22 -20.49
C GLU A 429 -17.77 16.80 -21.13
N GLN A 430 -18.86 16.02 -21.26
CA GLN A 430 -20.11 16.52 -21.85
C GLN A 430 -20.86 17.43 -20.88
N ALA A 431 -20.87 17.08 -19.59
CA ALA A 431 -21.49 17.88 -18.54
C ALA A 431 -20.55 18.97 -17.98
N ASN A 432 -19.25 18.92 -18.32
CA ASN A 432 -18.20 19.74 -17.72
C ASN A 432 -18.19 19.64 -16.18
N LEU A 433 -18.32 18.40 -15.67
CA LEU A 433 -18.39 18.10 -14.24
C LEU A 433 -17.48 16.93 -13.87
N GLY A 434 -16.94 16.96 -12.65
CA GLY A 434 -16.42 15.74 -12.01
C GLY A 434 -17.54 14.97 -11.33
N TRP A 435 -17.41 13.65 -11.25
CA TRP A 435 -18.35 12.78 -10.56
C TRP A 435 -17.62 11.86 -9.60
N ALA A 436 -18.20 11.68 -8.41
CA ALA A 436 -17.96 10.53 -7.55
C ALA A 436 -19.21 9.64 -7.60
N VAL A 437 -19.06 8.42 -8.11
CA VAL A 437 -20.16 7.48 -8.31
C VAL A 437 -20.01 6.33 -7.34
N GLU A 438 -20.94 6.23 -6.40
CA GLU A 438 -20.97 5.12 -5.43
C GLU A 438 -21.64 3.92 -6.10
N GLN A 439 -20.91 2.81 -6.21
CA GLN A 439 -21.38 1.60 -6.92
C GLN A 439 -21.70 0.46 -5.95
N LEU A 440 -20.86 0.27 -4.93
CA LEU A 440 -21.05 -0.74 -3.90
C LEU A 440 -21.03 -0.09 -2.53
N LEU A 441 -21.98 -0.49 -1.67
CA LEU A 441 -22.03 -0.11 -0.27
C LEU A 441 -21.84 -1.33 0.63
N GLU A 442 -21.00 -1.21 1.66
CA GLU A 442 -20.84 -2.26 2.65
C GLU A 442 -22.11 -2.36 3.51
N SER A 443 -22.83 -3.47 3.40
CA SER A 443 -23.99 -3.72 4.26
C SER A 443 -23.56 -4.01 5.70
N PRO A 444 -24.47 -3.89 6.68
CA PRO A 444 -24.19 -4.28 8.06
C PRO A 444 -23.82 -5.76 8.28
N LEU A 445 -23.97 -6.61 7.26
CA LEU A 445 -23.50 -8.00 7.25
C LEU A 445 -22.07 -8.17 6.70
N GLN A 446 -21.41 -7.06 6.33
CA GLN A 446 -20.08 -6.98 5.72
C GLN A 446 -20.01 -7.63 4.33
N VAL A 447 -21.03 -7.37 3.54
CA VAL A 447 -21.09 -7.77 2.12
C VAL A 447 -21.46 -6.56 1.29
N GLY A 448 -20.89 -6.47 0.08
CA GLY A 448 -21.19 -5.39 -0.86
C GLY A 448 -22.62 -5.50 -1.41
N VAL A 449 -23.34 -4.38 -1.38
CA VAL A 449 -24.66 -4.22 -1.98
C VAL A 449 -24.53 -3.25 -3.15
N GLU A 450 -24.92 -3.72 -4.34
CA GLU A 450 -24.96 -2.91 -5.55
C GLU A 450 -25.97 -1.77 -5.41
N LEU A 451 -25.50 -0.56 -5.67
CA LEU A 451 -26.32 0.64 -5.69
C LEU A 451 -26.91 0.84 -7.10
N SER A 452 -28.22 1.06 -7.16
CA SER A 452 -28.90 1.25 -8.44
C SER A 452 -28.52 2.59 -9.06
N ALA A 453 -27.85 2.55 -10.22
CA ALA A 453 -27.63 3.73 -11.07
C ALA A 453 -28.84 4.04 -11.99
N ALA A 454 -29.91 3.23 -11.95
CA ALA A 454 -31.07 3.43 -12.80
C ALA A 454 -31.87 4.66 -12.36
N ARG A 455 -32.06 5.61 -13.28
CA ARG A 455 -32.98 6.71 -13.09
C ARG A 455 -34.42 6.20 -13.10
N PRO A 456 -35.32 6.76 -12.27
CA PRO A 456 -36.75 6.57 -12.47
C PRO A 456 -37.12 6.98 -13.90
N PRO A 457 -37.95 6.20 -14.61
CA PRO A 457 -38.41 6.59 -15.94
C PRO A 457 -39.17 7.92 -15.84
N GLU A 458 -38.91 8.84 -16.78
CA GLU A 458 -39.75 10.02 -16.94
C GLU A 458 -41.17 9.55 -17.28
N PRO A 459 -42.21 10.18 -16.68
CA PRO A 459 -43.58 9.87 -17.06
C PRO A 459 -43.73 10.16 -18.57
N PRO A 460 -44.45 9.30 -19.33
CA PRO A 460 -44.71 9.59 -20.73
C PRO A 460 -45.46 10.92 -20.83
N GLY A 461 -44.97 11.83 -21.68
CA GLY A 461 -45.66 13.09 -21.89
C GLY A 461 -46.98 12.90 -22.63
N ASP A 462 -47.83 13.92 -22.53
CA ASP A 462 -49.13 13.96 -23.17
C ASP A 462 -48.99 14.66 -24.52
N PRO A 463 -49.19 13.96 -25.65
CA PRO A 463 -49.00 14.55 -26.98
C PRO A 463 -49.97 15.72 -27.28
N ASP A 464 -51.02 15.90 -26.48
CA ASP A 464 -51.95 17.01 -26.58
C ASP A 464 -51.53 18.25 -25.73
N VAL A 465 -50.41 18.16 -25.00
CA VAL A 465 -49.84 19.23 -24.17
C VAL A 465 -48.57 19.79 -24.84
N ALA A 466 -48.34 21.10 -24.69
CA ALA A 466 -47.14 21.73 -25.22
C ALA A 466 -45.90 21.16 -24.51
N PRO A 467 -44.76 20.96 -25.21
CA PRO A 467 -43.56 20.39 -24.60
C PRO A 467 -43.11 21.19 -23.37
N ASP A 468 -42.85 20.48 -22.28
CA ASP A 468 -42.40 21.08 -21.03
C ASP A 468 -40.90 21.37 -21.12
N TYR A 469 -40.51 22.63 -20.88
CA TYR A 469 -39.11 23.03 -20.84
C TYR A 469 -38.51 22.76 -19.46
N HIS A 470 -37.42 22.00 -19.46
CA HIS A 470 -36.63 21.66 -18.29
C HIS A 470 -35.23 22.27 -18.39
N LEU A 471 -34.90 23.12 -17.42
CA LEU A 471 -33.58 23.75 -17.32
C LEU A 471 -32.47 22.72 -17.09
N ALA A 472 -32.72 21.72 -16.25
CA ALA A 472 -31.73 20.69 -15.90
C ALA A 472 -32.40 19.37 -15.51
N GLN A 473 -31.72 18.27 -15.80
CA GLN A 473 -32.09 16.94 -15.34
C GLN A 473 -31.28 16.56 -14.11
N ALA A 474 -31.91 15.96 -13.10
CA ALA A 474 -31.19 15.43 -11.95
C ALA A 474 -30.24 14.29 -12.39
N PRO A 475 -29.04 14.18 -11.78
CA PRO A 475 -28.16 13.05 -12.03
C PRO A 475 -28.78 11.74 -11.54
N PRO A 476 -28.27 10.57 -11.98
CA PRO A 476 -28.73 9.30 -11.44
C PRO A 476 -28.50 9.20 -9.93
N PRO A 477 -29.26 8.36 -9.21
CA PRO A 477 -28.99 8.11 -7.80
C PRO A 477 -27.53 7.69 -7.58
N HIS A 478 -26.93 8.11 -6.46
CA HIS A 478 -25.54 7.79 -6.08
C HIS A 478 -24.44 8.42 -6.95
N TRP A 479 -24.80 9.38 -7.81
CA TRP A 479 -23.86 10.25 -8.50
C TRP A 479 -23.72 11.57 -7.76
N ILE A 480 -22.54 11.78 -7.19
CA ILE A 480 -22.22 12.97 -6.41
C ILE A 480 -21.42 13.91 -7.31
N PRO A 481 -21.95 15.11 -7.64
CA PRO A 481 -21.20 16.07 -8.44
C PRO A 481 -20.00 16.57 -7.65
N LEU A 482 -18.87 16.70 -8.32
CA LEU A 482 -17.63 17.26 -7.80
C LEU A 482 -17.39 18.61 -8.46
N LEU A 483 -17.48 19.69 -7.67
CA LEU A 483 -17.38 21.07 -8.14
C LEU A 483 -16.03 21.67 -7.75
N PRO A 484 -15.35 22.37 -8.67
CA PRO A 484 -14.11 23.05 -8.37
C PRO A 484 -14.34 24.20 -7.40
N VAL A 485 -13.56 24.21 -6.33
CA VAL A 485 -13.46 25.27 -5.34
C VAL A 485 -11.99 25.65 -5.20
N ARG A 486 -11.73 26.93 -4.95
CA ARG A 486 -10.37 27.36 -4.60
C ARG A 486 -10.15 27.11 -3.12
N VAL A 487 -9.01 26.54 -2.78
CA VAL A 487 -8.60 26.39 -1.39
C VAL A 487 -8.07 27.74 -0.88
N ASP A 488 -8.66 28.24 0.20
CA ASP A 488 -8.35 29.56 0.73
C ASP A 488 -6.84 29.76 0.97
N GLY A 489 -6.33 30.92 0.52
CA GLY A 489 -4.92 31.28 0.66
C GLY A 489 -3.97 30.59 -0.32
N THR A 490 -4.47 29.83 -1.29
CA THR A 490 -3.66 29.17 -2.33
C THR A 490 -4.25 29.37 -3.73
N GLU A 491 -3.45 29.12 -4.76
CA GLU A 491 -3.94 29.00 -6.15
C GLU A 491 -4.43 27.57 -6.48
N GLN A 492 -4.44 26.67 -5.49
CA GLN A 492 -4.84 25.28 -5.69
C GLN A 492 -6.35 25.15 -5.85
N VAL A 493 -6.74 24.30 -6.81
CA VAL A 493 -8.12 23.91 -7.05
C VAL A 493 -8.35 22.54 -6.42
N ALA A 494 -9.38 22.46 -5.59
CA ALA A 494 -9.89 21.21 -5.08
C ALA A 494 -11.33 21.01 -5.54
N LEU A 495 -11.79 19.79 -5.51
CA LEU A 495 -13.14 19.39 -5.86
C LEU A 495 -13.92 19.13 -4.57
N ALA A 496 -14.96 19.92 -4.36
CA ALA A 496 -15.90 19.76 -3.26
C ALA A 496 -17.16 19.02 -3.75
N ARG A 497 -17.80 18.27 -2.85
CA ARG A 497 -19.14 17.71 -3.13
C ARG A 497 -20.13 18.83 -3.41
N GLY A 498 -20.73 18.79 -4.59
CA GLY A 498 -21.69 19.77 -5.07
C GLY A 498 -23.09 19.56 -4.54
N SER A 499 -23.92 20.59 -4.71
CA SER A 499 -25.37 20.50 -4.52
C SER A 499 -26.07 20.29 -5.84
N VAL A 500 -27.16 19.52 -5.80
CA VAL A 500 -28.09 19.36 -6.92
C VAL A 500 -29.31 20.24 -6.60
N LEU A 501 -29.81 20.93 -7.62
CA LEU A 501 -31.10 21.63 -7.56
C LEU A 501 -32.21 20.57 -7.55
N ASP A 502 -33.05 20.60 -6.51
CA ASP A 502 -34.27 19.81 -6.53
C ASP A 502 -35.30 20.42 -7.50
N LEU A 503 -36.27 19.60 -7.91
CA LEU A 503 -37.36 20.01 -8.81
C LEU A 503 -38.34 21.02 -8.17
N SER A 504 -38.23 21.28 -6.87
CA SER A 504 -38.97 22.30 -6.12
C SER A 504 -38.22 23.63 -5.95
N GLY A 505 -37.02 23.77 -6.53
CA GLY A 505 -36.17 24.97 -6.46
C GLY A 505 -35.26 25.07 -5.23
N GLY A 506 -35.24 24.08 -4.34
CA GLY A 506 -34.31 23.98 -3.22
C GLY A 506 -32.94 23.43 -3.65
N ARG A 507 -31.87 23.87 -2.98
CA ARG A 507 -30.52 23.32 -3.18
C ARG A 507 -30.21 22.34 -2.07
N HIS A 508 -29.90 21.10 -2.43
CA HIS A 508 -29.48 20.08 -1.48
C HIS A 508 -28.10 19.54 -1.87
N VAL A 509 -27.15 19.58 -0.93
CA VAL A 509 -25.85 18.90 -1.09
C VAL A 509 -26.11 17.41 -1.13
N VAL A 510 -25.61 16.73 -2.17
CA VAL A 510 -25.77 15.28 -2.27
C VAL A 510 -24.86 14.64 -1.23
N SER A 511 -25.47 14.04 -0.21
CA SER A 511 -24.73 13.32 0.82
C SER A 511 -24.19 11.99 0.29
N SER A 512 -22.99 11.63 0.73
CA SER A 512 -22.40 10.31 0.50
C SER A 512 -23.07 9.27 1.39
N VAL A 513 -23.29 8.07 0.85
CA VAL A 513 -23.65 6.90 1.66
C VAL A 513 -22.44 6.01 1.96
N THR A 514 -21.34 6.18 1.23
CA THR A 514 -20.06 5.50 1.41
C THR A 514 -19.21 6.19 2.47
N ALA A 515 -18.47 5.38 3.24
CA ALA A 515 -17.41 5.82 4.14
C ALA A 515 -16.13 6.20 3.38
N LEU A 516 -15.93 5.67 2.16
CA LEU A 516 -14.78 6.00 1.29
C LEU A 516 -14.73 7.49 0.90
N LEU A 517 -15.90 8.13 0.76
CA LEU A 517 -16.02 9.58 0.55
C LEU A 517 -16.33 10.34 1.85
N GLY A 518 -16.15 9.68 2.99
CA GLY A 518 -16.19 10.31 4.31
C GLY A 518 -14.95 11.19 4.51
N GLY A 519 -15.14 12.44 4.92
CA GLY A 519 -14.02 13.38 5.07
C GLY A 519 -14.28 14.54 6.01
N GLY A 520 -13.55 14.50 7.12
CA GLY A 520 -13.10 15.66 7.90
C GLY A 520 -13.99 16.06 9.10
N PRO A 521 -13.38 16.55 10.21
CA PRO A 521 -14.10 17.08 11.38
C PRO A 521 -15.05 18.26 11.07
N ASP A 522 -14.88 18.88 9.89
CA ASP A 522 -15.69 20.02 9.42
C ASP A 522 -16.69 19.67 8.29
N GLY A 523 -16.81 18.39 7.90
CA GLY A 523 -17.89 17.91 7.03
C GLY A 523 -17.75 18.11 5.51
N ALA A 524 -16.62 18.64 5.02
CA ALA A 524 -16.36 18.75 3.57
C ALA A 524 -15.06 18.02 3.19
N LEU A 525 -15.19 16.86 2.54
CA LEU A 525 -14.08 16.24 1.83
C LEU A 525 -13.72 17.11 0.61
N LEU A 526 -12.51 17.65 0.59
CA LEU A 526 -11.93 18.36 -0.55
C LEU A 526 -10.92 17.45 -1.25
N ILE A 527 -11.22 17.08 -2.49
CA ILE A 527 -10.40 16.17 -3.29
C ILE A 527 -9.54 17.02 -4.23
N PRO A 528 -8.20 16.98 -4.19
CA PRO A 528 -7.37 17.71 -5.14
C PRO A 528 -7.74 17.35 -6.60
N GLU A 529 -7.74 18.33 -7.50
CA GLU A 529 -8.22 18.15 -8.87
C GLU A 529 -7.48 17.01 -9.61
N GLU A 530 -6.18 16.85 -9.33
CA GLU A 530 -5.32 15.82 -9.92
C GLU A 530 -5.72 14.38 -9.52
N GLU A 531 -6.49 14.20 -8.44
CA GLU A 531 -6.94 12.87 -7.98
C GLU A 531 -8.13 12.33 -8.77
N VAL A 532 -8.73 13.16 -9.65
CA VAL A 532 -9.80 12.78 -10.56
C VAL A 532 -9.29 12.86 -12.00
N PRO A 533 -8.58 11.82 -12.50
CA PRO A 533 -8.03 11.83 -13.85
C PRO A 533 -9.12 11.62 -14.92
N SER A 534 -8.80 11.94 -16.18
CA SER A 534 -9.71 11.73 -17.32
C SER A 534 -10.05 10.25 -17.56
N GLY A 535 -9.11 9.34 -17.32
CA GLY A 535 -9.35 7.89 -17.36
C GLY A 535 -10.21 7.36 -16.20
N GLY A 536 -10.45 8.20 -15.20
CA GLY A 536 -11.13 7.85 -13.96
C GLY A 536 -10.27 7.02 -13.00
N ARG A 537 -10.71 6.97 -11.74
CA ARG A 537 -10.07 6.23 -10.65
C ARG A 537 -11.12 5.45 -9.89
N VAL A 538 -10.83 4.22 -9.52
CA VAL A 538 -11.69 3.42 -8.65
C VAL A 538 -11.04 3.34 -7.28
N VAL A 539 -11.82 3.59 -6.24
CA VAL A 539 -11.47 3.43 -4.84
C VAL A 539 -12.31 2.29 -4.28
N GLU A 540 -11.66 1.29 -3.69
CA GLU A 540 -12.28 0.06 -3.23
C GLU A 540 -11.92 -0.23 -1.77
N ARG A 541 -12.88 -0.81 -1.04
CA ARG A 541 -12.65 -1.42 0.27
C ARG A 541 -12.82 -2.93 0.16
N SER A 542 -11.87 -3.68 0.69
CA SER A 542 -11.94 -5.14 0.77
C SER A 542 -11.34 -5.66 2.07
N TYR A 543 -11.77 -6.85 2.49
CA TYR A 543 -11.15 -7.58 3.59
C TYR A 543 -10.01 -8.44 3.05
N GLN A 544 -8.85 -8.37 3.69
CA GLN A 544 -7.67 -9.15 3.37
C GLN A 544 -7.28 -10.04 4.54
N SER A 545 -6.63 -11.16 4.23
CA SER A 545 -6.01 -12.00 5.27
C SER A 545 -4.69 -12.60 4.82
N ALA A 546 -3.75 -12.74 5.76
CA ALA A 546 -2.47 -13.36 5.51
C ALA A 546 -1.95 -14.06 6.76
N ARG A 547 -1.17 -15.13 6.57
CA ARG A 547 -0.39 -15.73 7.65
C ARG A 547 0.98 -15.10 7.71
N TRP A 548 1.44 -14.83 8.92
CA TRP A 548 2.74 -14.22 9.16
C TRP A 548 3.85 -15.25 9.39
N VAL A 549 5.09 -14.77 9.50
CA VAL A 549 6.29 -15.62 9.63
C VAL A 549 6.28 -16.48 10.91
N ASP A 550 5.52 -16.08 11.92
CA ASP A 550 5.30 -16.82 13.17
C ASP A 550 4.08 -17.77 13.11
N GLY A 551 3.38 -17.81 11.97
CA GLY A 551 2.18 -18.62 11.75
C GLY A 551 0.88 -17.98 12.22
N SER A 552 0.92 -16.79 12.84
CA SER A 552 -0.28 -16.03 13.21
C SER A 552 -1.09 -15.63 11.97
N LEU A 553 -2.41 -15.45 12.14
CA LEU A 553 -3.32 -15.02 11.08
C LEU A 553 -3.69 -13.55 11.33
N HIS A 554 -3.46 -12.71 10.32
CA HIS A 554 -3.91 -11.32 10.33
C HIS A 554 -5.06 -11.16 9.35
N VAL A 555 -6.11 -10.47 9.77
CA VAL A 555 -7.26 -10.09 8.93
C VAL A 555 -7.50 -8.60 9.10
N TRP A 556 -7.57 -7.84 8.03
CA TRP A 556 -7.81 -6.39 8.08
C TRP A 556 -8.72 -5.97 6.93
N ALA A 557 -9.39 -4.83 7.10
CA ALA A 557 -10.00 -4.15 5.96
C ALA A 557 -8.99 -3.14 5.41
N ALA A 558 -8.89 -3.07 4.08
CA ALA A 558 -7.97 -2.20 3.38
C ALA A 558 -8.70 -1.37 2.34
N HIS A 559 -8.22 -0.15 2.13
CA HIS A 559 -8.58 0.69 0.99
C HIS A 559 -7.52 0.57 -0.09
N ARG A 560 -7.95 0.45 -1.34
CA ARG A 560 -7.09 0.36 -2.52
C ARG A 560 -7.58 1.28 -3.61
N THR A 561 -6.67 1.67 -4.49
CA THR A 561 -7.05 2.41 -5.71
C THR A 561 -6.50 1.76 -6.95
N ARG A 562 -7.25 1.91 -8.04
CA ARG A 562 -6.85 1.44 -9.36
C ARG A 562 -7.32 2.40 -10.43
N VAL A 563 -6.67 2.36 -11.58
CA VAL A 563 -7.10 3.09 -12.76
C VAL A 563 -8.45 2.53 -13.22
N SER A 564 -9.41 3.42 -13.51
CA SER A 564 -10.69 3.02 -14.08
C SER A 564 -10.56 2.74 -15.57
N THR A 565 -11.42 1.89 -16.12
CA THR A 565 -11.54 1.67 -17.57
C THR A 565 -12.51 2.65 -18.23
N GLY A 566 -12.80 3.78 -17.57
CA GLY A 566 -13.79 4.78 -17.97
C GLY A 566 -15.17 4.57 -17.32
N LEU A 567 -15.91 5.66 -17.20
CA LEU A 567 -17.28 5.70 -16.69
C LEU A 567 -18.24 5.98 -17.87
N PRO A 568 -19.43 5.33 -17.96
CA PRO A 568 -20.45 5.78 -18.91
C PRO A 568 -20.81 7.26 -18.68
N PRO A 569 -21.25 8.00 -19.71
CA PRO A 569 -21.67 9.39 -19.55
C PRO A 569 -22.82 9.48 -18.54
N SER A 570 -22.85 10.54 -17.73
CA SER A 570 -23.88 10.72 -16.69
C SER A 570 -25.30 10.75 -17.25
N GLY A 571 -25.44 11.12 -18.52
CA GLY A 571 -26.73 11.34 -19.18
C GLY A 571 -27.47 12.57 -18.65
N VAL A 572 -26.80 13.44 -17.89
CA VAL A 572 -27.36 14.72 -17.45
C VAL A 572 -27.56 15.62 -18.67
N ARG A 573 -28.73 16.26 -18.73
CA ARG A 573 -29.10 17.19 -19.80
C ARG A 573 -29.43 18.55 -19.21
N TYR A 574 -29.08 19.58 -19.94
CA TYR A 574 -29.46 20.97 -19.66
C TYR A 574 -30.28 21.49 -20.85
N ASP A 575 -31.20 22.40 -20.58
CA ASP A 575 -32.01 23.08 -21.60
C ASP A 575 -32.72 22.12 -22.57
N TYR A 576 -33.53 21.19 -22.05
CA TYR A 576 -34.22 20.19 -22.87
C TYR A 576 -35.74 20.30 -22.76
N LEU A 577 -36.42 19.76 -23.78
CA LEU A 577 -37.87 19.66 -23.83
C LEU A 577 -38.28 18.19 -23.59
N VAL A 578 -39.32 17.99 -22.81
CA VAL A 578 -40.01 16.69 -22.67
C VAL A 578 -41.32 16.81 -23.43
N GLU A 579 -41.54 15.91 -24.39
CA GLU A 579 -42.80 15.77 -25.15
C GLU A 579 -43.77 14.84 -24.43
#